data_AF-A0A643FHI9-F1
#
_entry.id   AF-A0A643FHI9-F1
#
_cell.length_a   1.000
_cell.length_b   1.000
_cell.length_c   1.000
_cell.angle_alpha   90.00
_cell.angle_beta   90.00
_cell.angle_gamma   90.00
#
_symmetry.space_group_name_H-M   'P 1'
#
loop_
_entity.id
_entity.type
_entity.pdbx_description
1 polymer ?
#
loop_
_entity_poly.entity_id
_entity_poly.type
_entity_poly.pdbx_seq_one_letter_code
_entity_poly.pdbx_strand_id
1 'polypeptide(L)'
;MAALWRRRAVLVLLVLAVSLLHLWVVDRVWEARLGAGAGDPPPPTIDVAFVQALAPAQPPVAAAPRPRPVAATAPRRAASAPPPPASAPEREASAALDGPPGMSDAGAQEAVDVVQREPEVPAPEVDAASAPASAASAALAFDWPPSTRLSYTVTGNYRGPMEGSAQVEWRRQDSHYQVCVTVGVGAVVERRMLSDGELTPDGLKPQRYDQETDLPLKGTRRETVRFDGDTITLATGKTVPTMPGVQDAASQFVQLTWFFLTHPEQLRPGQEVAFPLALPRRAGSWRYQVLPPEPMALKVGALWAYPLKPLPGSLKPNEVAVQMWIAPTLQYLPVRITMNWRDEATLDMVLDGAPLQAAH
;
A
#
# COMPACT_ATOMS: atom_id res chain seq x y z
N MET A 1 11.89 -70.86 -29.28
CA MET A 1 12.78 -69.92 -28.55
C MET A 1 12.71 -68.48 -29.08
N ALA A 2 12.79 -68.24 -30.39
CA ALA A 2 12.78 -66.88 -30.98
C ALA A 2 11.52 -66.02 -30.66
N ALA A 3 10.33 -66.63 -30.60
CA ALA A 3 9.08 -65.92 -30.31
C ALA A 3 8.99 -65.42 -28.85
N LEU A 4 9.55 -66.17 -27.90
CA LEU A 4 9.64 -65.77 -26.49
C LEU A 4 10.64 -64.61 -26.30
N TRP A 5 11.74 -64.63 -27.04
CA TRP A 5 12.72 -63.54 -27.05
C TRP A 5 12.15 -62.25 -27.63
N ARG A 6 11.41 -62.33 -28.75
CA ARG A 6 10.71 -61.16 -29.32
C ARG A 6 9.67 -60.58 -28.37
N ARG A 7 8.88 -61.42 -27.69
CA ARG A 7 7.90 -60.95 -26.69
C ARG A 7 8.55 -60.27 -25.50
N ARG A 8 9.67 -60.80 -25.01
CA ARG A 8 10.46 -60.17 -23.93
C ARG A 8 11.05 -58.83 -24.37
N ALA A 9 11.59 -58.75 -25.59
CA ALA A 9 12.13 -57.51 -26.14
C ALA A 9 11.05 -56.42 -26.28
N VAL A 10 9.85 -56.79 -26.75
CA VAL A 10 8.71 -55.86 -26.84
C VAL A 10 8.26 -55.37 -25.46
N LEU A 11 8.20 -56.24 -24.46
CA LEU A 11 7.87 -55.86 -23.08
C LEU A 11 8.92 -54.90 -22.49
N VAL A 12 10.20 -55.16 -22.69
CA VAL A 12 11.28 -54.27 -22.22
C VAL A 12 11.19 -52.90 -22.90
N LEU A 13 10.96 -52.87 -24.21
CA LEU A 13 10.76 -51.61 -24.96
C LEU A 13 9.55 -50.82 -24.44
N LEU A 14 8.44 -51.51 -24.14
CA LEU A 14 7.24 -50.88 -23.60
C LEU A 14 7.47 -50.29 -22.21
N VAL A 15 8.14 -51.03 -21.32
CA VAL A 15 8.52 -50.54 -19.99
C VAL A 15 9.43 -49.32 -20.09
N LEU A 16 10.43 -49.34 -20.99
CA LEU A 16 11.31 -48.20 -21.24
C LEU A 16 10.53 -46.98 -21.75
N ALA A 17 9.65 -47.17 -22.73
CA ALA A 17 8.84 -46.09 -23.29
C ALA A 17 7.91 -45.47 -22.24
N VAL A 18 7.24 -46.29 -21.43
CA VAL A 18 6.37 -45.82 -20.33
C VAL A 18 7.18 -45.09 -19.26
N SER A 19 8.36 -45.60 -18.92
CA SER A 19 9.24 -44.96 -17.94
C SER A 19 9.74 -43.60 -18.43
N LEU A 20 10.16 -43.51 -19.70
CA LEU A 20 10.55 -42.24 -20.33
C LEU A 20 9.38 -41.26 -20.39
N LEU A 21 8.16 -41.73 -20.67
CA LEU A 21 6.97 -40.89 -20.63
C LEU A 21 6.69 -40.38 -19.21
N HIS A 22 6.82 -41.23 -18.18
CA HIS A 22 6.68 -40.80 -16.78
C HIS A 22 7.73 -39.78 -16.41
N LEU A 23 8.99 -40.00 -16.79
CA LEU A 23 10.07 -39.04 -16.54
C LEU A 23 9.81 -37.70 -17.25
N TRP A 24 9.35 -37.73 -18.50
CA TRP A 24 8.99 -36.51 -19.24
C TRP A 24 7.80 -35.77 -18.62
N VAL A 25 6.76 -36.48 -18.18
CA VAL A 25 5.63 -35.87 -17.48
C VAL A 25 6.04 -35.32 -16.12
N VAL A 26 6.86 -36.06 -15.36
CA VAL A 26 7.39 -35.62 -14.07
C VAL A 26 8.25 -34.38 -14.26
N ASP A 27 9.15 -34.35 -15.24
CA ASP A 27 9.99 -33.20 -15.57
C ASP A 27 9.13 -31.96 -15.90
N ARG A 28 8.14 -32.11 -16.77
CA ARG A 28 7.21 -31.01 -17.12
C ARG A 28 6.33 -30.55 -15.97
N VAL A 29 5.87 -31.45 -15.13
CA VAL A 29 5.05 -31.11 -13.95
C VAL A 29 5.91 -30.55 -12.82
N TRP A 30 7.16 -31.00 -12.70
CA TRP A 30 8.12 -30.53 -11.71
C TRP A 30 8.60 -29.12 -12.03
N GLU A 31 8.95 -28.83 -13.29
CA GLU A 31 9.20 -27.47 -13.76
C GLU A 31 7.96 -26.57 -13.60
N ALA A 32 6.76 -27.07 -13.85
CA ALA A 32 5.53 -26.29 -13.60
C ALA A 32 5.23 -26.07 -12.10
N ARG A 33 5.79 -26.90 -11.20
CA ARG A 33 5.69 -26.72 -9.74
C ARG A 33 6.74 -25.76 -9.19
N LEU A 34 7.90 -25.69 -9.82
CA LEU A 34 8.91 -24.66 -9.57
C LEU A 34 8.45 -23.39 -10.29
N GLY A 35 7.75 -22.48 -9.60
CA GLY A 35 7.35 -21.20 -10.20
C GLY A 35 8.53 -20.52 -10.91
N ALA A 36 8.26 -19.74 -11.97
CA ALA A 36 9.31 -19.06 -12.72
C ALA A 36 10.25 -18.27 -11.77
N GLY A 37 11.54 -18.58 -11.77
CA GLY A 37 12.54 -17.96 -10.88
C GLY A 37 12.77 -18.66 -9.53
N ALA A 38 12.01 -19.71 -9.18
CA ALA A 38 12.20 -20.46 -7.93
C ALA A 38 13.54 -21.21 -7.87
N GLY A 39 14.16 -21.49 -9.02
CA GLY A 39 15.48 -22.13 -9.11
C GLY A 39 16.66 -21.16 -9.03
N ASP A 40 16.44 -19.85 -9.16
CA ASP A 40 17.50 -18.84 -9.05
C ASP A 40 17.91 -18.69 -7.57
N PRO A 41 19.22 -18.46 -7.29
CA PRO A 41 19.65 -18.16 -5.93
C PRO A 41 19.02 -16.84 -5.44
N PRO A 42 18.70 -16.73 -4.14
CA PRO A 42 18.21 -15.47 -3.58
C PRO A 42 19.29 -14.38 -3.69
N PRO A 43 18.88 -13.09 -3.75
CA PRO A 43 19.81 -11.97 -3.69
C PRO A 43 20.73 -12.02 -2.45
N PRO A 44 21.98 -11.54 -2.55
CA PRO A 44 22.89 -11.49 -1.41
C PRO A 44 22.36 -10.53 -0.33
N THR A 45 22.38 -10.95 0.92
CA THR A 45 21.83 -10.16 2.03
C THR A 45 22.68 -8.91 2.33
N ILE A 46 22.04 -7.74 2.43
CA ILE A 46 22.67 -6.53 2.98
C ILE A 46 22.89 -6.72 4.49
N ASP A 47 24.12 -6.67 4.98
CA ASP A 47 24.41 -6.82 6.41
C ASP A 47 24.34 -5.48 7.15
N VAL A 48 23.51 -5.41 8.18
CA VAL A 48 23.28 -4.18 8.96
C VAL A 48 23.05 -4.55 10.43
N ALA A 49 23.72 -3.82 11.34
CA ALA A 49 23.50 -3.93 12.76
C ALA A 49 22.43 -2.93 13.24
N PHE A 50 21.34 -3.43 13.84
CA PHE A 50 20.28 -2.60 14.43
C PHE A 50 20.56 -2.37 15.91
N VAL A 51 21.15 -1.22 16.25
CA VAL A 51 21.73 -0.94 17.57
C VAL A 51 21.01 0.16 18.36
N GLN A 52 20.15 0.94 17.71
CA GLN A 52 19.47 2.08 18.34
C GLN A 52 17.97 1.82 18.45
N ALA A 53 17.40 1.91 19.65
CA ALA A 53 15.96 1.86 19.82
C ALA A 53 15.31 3.20 19.44
N LEU A 54 14.30 3.15 18.57
CA LEU A 54 13.49 4.30 18.20
C LEU A 54 12.47 4.58 19.31
N ALA A 55 12.59 5.75 19.93
CA ALA A 55 11.58 6.26 20.86
C ALA A 55 10.46 6.99 20.09
N PRO A 56 9.21 6.92 20.57
CA PRO A 56 8.15 7.78 20.04
C PRO A 56 8.54 9.26 20.14
N ALA A 57 8.49 9.97 19.02
CA ALA A 57 8.77 11.40 18.94
C ALA A 57 7.57 12.13 18.30
N GLN A 58 7.49 13.46 18.44
CA GLN A 58 6.51 14.19 17.65
C GLN A 58 6.87 14.07 16.16
N PRO A 59 5.89 13.81 15.28
CA PRO A 59 6.17 13.71 13.84
C PRO A 59 6.77 15.04 13.36
N PRO A 60 7.75 15.02 12.43
CA PRO A 60 8.19 16.23 11.77
C PRO A 60 6.97 16.91 11.14
N VAL A 61 6.66 18.08 11.66
CA VAL A 61 5.38 18.77 11.47
C VAL A 61 5.19 19.14 10.00
N ALA A 62 4.20 18.54 9.32
CA ALA A 62 3.38 19.33 8.41
C ALA A 62 2.54 20.24 9.29
N ALA A 63 2.79 21.55 9.21
CA ALA A 63 2.12 22.55 10.02
C ALA A 63 0.61 22.30 9.98
N ALA A 64 0.04 21.90 11.12
CA ALA A 64 -1.40 21.82 11.26
C ALA A 64 -1.98 23.18 10.84
N PRO A 65 -3.00 23.23 9.97
CA PRO A 65 -3.67 24.49 9.68
C PRO A 65 -4.19 25.05 11.01
N ARG A 66 -3.70 26.24 11.39
CA ARG A 66 -4.14 26.92 12.61
C ARG A 66 -5.67 27.00 12.57
N PRO A 67 -6.38 26.62 13.65
CA PRO A 67 -7.83 26.78 13.68
C PRO A 67 -8.15 28.26 13.45
N ARG A 68 -8.94 28.53 12.41
CA ARG A 68 -9.46 29.87 12.12
C ARG A 68 -10.25 30.31 13.36
N PRO A 69 -10.02 31.48 13.95
CA PRO A 69 -10.77 31.92 15.11
C PRO A 69 -12.26 31.90 14.78
N VAL A 70 -13.03 31.10 15.51
CA VAL A 70 -14.49 31.17 15.46
C VAL A 70 -14.85 32.56 15.98
N ALA A 71 -15.38 33.41 15.11
CA ALA A 71 -15.89 34.71 15.51
C ALA A 71 -16.98 34.49 16.57
N ALA A 72 -16.77 35.05 17.76
CA ALA A 72 -17.74 35.01 18.84
C ALA A 72 -19.05 35.68 18.37
N THR A 73 -20.13 34.91 18.35
CA THR A 73 -21.48 35.43 18.13
C THR A 73 -21.86 36.33 19.31
N ALA A 74 -22.12 37.61 19.01
CA ALA A 74 -22.64 38.57 19.99
C ALA A 74 -24.04 38.13 20.51
N PRO A 75 -24.36 38.36 21.79
CA PRO A 75 -25.64 37.96 22.35
C PRO A 75 -26.76 38.84 21.79
N ARG A 76 -27.81 38.19 21.25
CA ARG A 76 -29.02 38.86 20.78
C ARG A 76 -29.83 39.33 22.00
N ARG A 77 -29.98 40.65 22.12
CA ARG A 77 -30.82 41.31 23.12
C ARG A 77 -32.29 40.91 22.92
N ALA A 78 -32.92 40.47 24.02
CA ALA A 78 -34.34 40.20 24.09
C ALA A 78 -35.16 41.49 23.93
N ALA A 79 -36.20 41.43 23.11
CA ALA A 79 -37.31 42.37 23.12
C ALA A 79 -38.60 41.61 22.81
N SER A 80 -39.54 41.73 23.75
CA SER A 80 -40.87 41.11 23.78
C SER A 80 -41.85 41.80 22.83
N ALA A 81 -42.73 41.03 22.18
CA ALA A 81 -44.16 41.32 22.00
C ALA A 81 -44.88 40.14 21.30
N PRO A 82 -46.09 39.75 21.71
CA PRO A 82 -46.81 38.59 21.16
C PRO A 82 -47.86 38.99 20.09
N PRO A 83 -48.23 38.07 19.18
CA PRO A 83 -49.52 38.13 18.48
C PRO A 83 -50.51 37.01 18.89
N PRO A 84 -51.82 37.21 18.67
CA PRO A 84 -52.94 36.46 19.26
C PRO A 84 -53.32 35.16 18.51
N PRO A 85 -54.26 34.34 19.04
CA PRO A 85 -54.44 32.95 18.61
C PRO A 85 -55.60 32.71 17.61
N ALA A 86 -55.67 31.44 17.18
CA ALA A 86 -56.80 30.67 16.64
C ALA A 86 -56.91 30.51 15.11
N SER A 87 -56.60 29.31 14.60
CA SER A 87 -57.62 28.31 14.16
C SER A 87 -56.95 27.13 13.45
N ALA A 88 -57.41 25.92 13.76
CA ALA A 88 -57.14 24.65 13.06
C ALA A 88 -58.38 24.27 12.20
N PRO A 89 -58.48 23.11 11.52
CA PRO A 89 -57.49 22.14 11.00
C PRO A 89 -57.79 21.74 9.50
N GLU A 90 -57.18 20.62 9.05
CA GLU A 90 -57.61 19.71 7.93
C GLU A 90 -57.29 20.11 6.48
N ARG A 91 -56.97 19.22 5.51
CA ARG A 91 -56.75 17.76 5.41
C ARG A 91 -56.04 17.47 4.05
N GLU A 92 -55.32 16.35 3.97
CA GLU A 92 -55.15 15.41 2.83
C GLU A 92 -54.85 15.84 1.36
N ALA A 93 -53.76 15.23 0.84
CA ALA A 93 -53.65 14.43 -0.39
C ALA A 93 -54.10 14.97 -1.77
N SER A 94 -53.20 14.93 -2.77
CA SER A 94 -53.19 13.91 -3.84
C SER A 94 -52.42 14.34 -5.11
N ALA A 95 -51.66 13.38 -5.64
CA ALA A 95 -51.35 13.04 -7.04
C ALA A 95 -51.06 14.10 -8.13
N ALA A 96 -49.85 13.97 -8.69
CA ALA A 96 -49.49 13.74 -10.10
C ALA A 96 -50.37 14.31 -11.24
N LEU A 97 -49.73 14.94 -12.23
CA LEU A 97 -49.51 14.40 -13.59
C LEU A 97 -48.86 15.43 -14.55
N ASP A 98 -48.03 14.88 -15.45
CA ASP A 98 -47.74 15.27 -16.84
C ASP A 98 -47.12 16.62 -17.24
N GLY A 99 -45.98 16.51 -17.93
CA GLY A 99 -45.98 16.71 -19.39
C GLY A 99 -45.39 18.02 -19.94
N PRO A 100 -44.39 17.99 -20.85
CA PRO A 100 -43.74 19.15 -21.47
C PRO A 100 -44.53 19.62 -22.73
N PRO A 101 -44.27 20.81 -23.31
CA PRO A 101 -43.18 21.03 -24.30
C PRO A 101 -42.65 22.50 -24.19
N GLY A 102 -41.76 23.06 -25.01
CA GLY A 102 -41.18 22.71 -26.29
C GLY A 102 -40.21 23.82 -26.73
N MET A 103 -39.45 23.45 -27.76
CA MET A 103 -38.43 24.18 -28.52
C MET A 103 -38.75 25.62 -28.96
N SER A 104 -37.66 26.30 -29.39
CA SER A 104 -37.49 27.16 -30.57
C SER A 104 -36.89 28.53 -30.18
N ASP A 105 -35.61 28.80 -30.45
CA ASP A 105 -35.00 29.27 -31.73
C ASP A 105 -34.78 30.81 -31.61
N ALA A 106 -33.55 31.26 -31.39
CA ALA A 106 -32.51 31.65 -32.35
C ALA A 106 -32.67 33.07 -32.94
N GLY A 107 -31.51 33.69 -33.19
CA GLY A 107 -31.35 34.95 -33.93
C GLY A 107 -31.30 36.19 -33.03
N ALA A 108 -30.42 37.17 -33.20
CA ALA A 108 -29.39 37.36 -34.21
C ALA A 108 -28.39 38.40 -33.69
N GLN A 109 -27.20 38.36 -34.27
CA GLN A 109 -26.10 39.30 -34.11
C GLN A 109 -26.44 40.64 -34.77
N GLU A 110 -25.87 41.73 -34.27
CA GLU A 110 -25.41 42.83 -35.12
C GLU A 110 -24.22 43.56 -34.48
N ALA A 111 -23.28 43.91 -35.33
CA ALA A 111 -22.00 44.56 -35.02
C ALA A 111 -22.08 46.05 -35.34
N VAL A 112 -21.26 46.86 -34.66
CA VAL A 112 -20.68 48.09 -35.24
C VAL A 112 -19.38 48.45 -34.51
N ASP A 113 -18.40 48.81 -35.34
CA ASP A 113 -17.02 49.18 -35.07
C ASP A 113 -16.88 50.72 -35.15
N VAL A 114 -16.11 51.36 -34.26
CA VAL A 114 -15.55 52.72 -34.44
C VAL A 114 -14.20 52.84 -33.71
N VAL A 115 -13.21 53.34 -34.45
CA VAL A 115 -11.77 53.54 -34.17
C VAL A 115 -11.47 54.87 -33.44
N GLN A 116 -10.23 55.00 -32.89
CA GLN A 116 -9.44 56.20 -32.50
C GLN A 116 -9.39 56.49 -30.99
N ARG A 117 -8.30 56.90 -30.32
CA ARG A 117 -6.90 57.28 -30.64
C ARG A 117 -6.11 57.41 -29.31
N GLU A 118 -4.79 57.15 -29.35
CA GLU A 118 -3.76 57.34 -28.30
C GLU A 118 -3.72 58.75 -27.65
N PRO A 119 -3.17 58.92 -26.43
CA PRO A 119 -1.80 59.45 -26.35
C PRO A 119 -0.88 58.88 -25.24
N GLU A 120 0.37 59.27 -25.40
CA GLU A 120 1.69 58.86 -24.88
C GLU A 120 2.07 59.44 -23.49
N VAL A 121 2.61 58.56 -22.59
CA VAL A 121 3.84 58.61 -21.73
C VAL A 121 4.04 59.85 -20.78
N PRO A 122 4.46 59.72 -19.48
CA PRO A 122 5.77 59.16 -19.13
C PRO A 122 5.97 58.34 -17.85
N ALA A 123 7.08 57.59 -17.89
CA ALA A 123 7.69 56.78 -16.85
C ALA A 123 8.28 57.60 -15.69
N PRO A 124 8.59 56.93 -14.57
CA PRO A 124 9.78 57.26 -13.81
C PRO A 124 10.73 56.05 -13.70
N GLU A 125 12.00 56.30 -14.06
CA GLU A 125 13.14 55.53 -13.59
C GLU A 125 13.41 55.90 -12.13
N VAL A 126 13.53 54.91 -11.24
CA VAL A 126 14.39 55.01 -10.06
C VAL A 126 14.81 53.63 -9.54
N ASP A 127 16.11 53.46 -9.62
CA ASP A 127 17.01 52.90 -8.61
C ASP A 127 17.22 51.38 -8.52
N ALA A 128 18.46 51.01 -8.81
CA ALA A 128 19.03 49.70 -8.60
C ALA A 128 19.40 49.57 -7.11
N ALA A 129 18.65 48.73 -6.38
CA ALA A 129 19.09 48.19 -5.11
C ALA A 129 19.20 46.66 -5.24
N SER A 130 20.44 46.18 -5.27
CA SER A 130 20.77 44.76 -5.17
C SER A 130 20.22 44.18 -3.86
N ALA A 131 19.12 43.43 -3.95
CA ALA A 131 18.67 42.53 -2.89
C ALA A 131 19.19 41.12 -3.20
N PRO A 132 19.74 40.39 -2.22
CA PRO A 132 20.40 39.12 -2.49
C PRO A 132 19.39 38.09 -2.98
N ALA A 133 19.65 37.53 -4.16
CA ALA A 133 19.17 36.21 -4.51
C ALA A 133 19.84 35.21 -3.55
N SER A 134 19.13 34.78 -2.51
CA SER A 134 19.27 33.43 -1.94
C SER A 134 18.31 33.27 -0.76
N ALA A 135 17.14 32.75 -1.06
CA ALA A 135 16.61 31.61 -0.32
C ALA A 135 15.67 30.92 -1.30
N ALA A 136 16.26 30.37 -2.37
CA ALA A 136 15.64 29.21 -2.99
C ALA A 136 15.37 28.25 -1.82
N SER A 137 14.09 27.99 -1.58
CA SER A 137 13.65 26.87 -0.78
C SER A 137 14.22 25.63 -1.45
N ALA A 138 15.48 25.30 -1.16
CA ALA A 138 16.02 23.98 -1.38
C ALA A 138 15.13 23.10 -0.52
N ALA A 139 14.13 22.48 -1.16
CA ALA A 139 13.45 21.35 -0.59
C ALA A 139 14.57 20.46 -0.06
N LEU A 140 14.64 20.27 1.26
CA LEU A 140 15.58 19.32 1.83
C LEU A 140 15.38 18.03 1.06
N ALA A 141 16.42 17.60 0.34
CA ALA A 141 16.38 16.34 -0.38
C ALA A 141 15.98 15.29 0.66
N PHE A 142 14.86 14.61 0.41
CA PHE A 142 14.37 13.59 1.32
C PHE A 142 15.48 12.54 1.48
N ASP A 143 15.93 12.33 2.72
CA ASP A 143 16.81 11.22 3.05
C ASP A 143 15.98 10.05 3.54
N TRP A 144 16.33 8.87 3.06
CA TRP A 144 15.67 7.64 3.46
C TRP A 144 15.95 7.36 4.94
N PRO A 145 14.95 6.89 5.72
CA PRO A 145 15.18 6.51 7.10
C PRO A 145 16.28 5.44 7.22
N PRO A 146 16.97 5.36 8.37
CA PRO A 146 17.89 4.27 8.65
C PRO A 146 17.26 2.90 8.42
N SER A 147 18.08 1.91 8.10
CA SER A 147 17.67 0.50 8.15
C SER A 147 17.00 0.22 9.49
N THR A 148 15.79 -0.36 9.45
CA THR A 148 14.91 -0.48 10.62
C THR A 148 14.37 -1.91 10.74
N ARG A 149 14.40 -2.46 11.95
CA ARG A 149 13.82 -3.75 12.32
C ARG A 149 12.61 -3.52 13.22
N LEU A 150 11.50 -4.16 12.88
CA LEU A 150 10.27 -4.23 13.66
C LEU A 150 10.02 -5.68 14.06
N SER A 151 9.68 -5.88 15.33
CA SER A 151 9.26 -7.18 15.86
C SER A 151 7.78 -7.10 16.23
N TYR A 152 7.03 -8.17 16.02
CA TYR A 152 5.60 -8.24 16.30
C TYR A 152 5.27 -9.52 17.06
N THR A 153 4.34 -9.40 18.01
CA THR A 153 3.60 -10.54 18.55
C THR A 153 2.47 -10.85 17.58
N VAL A 154 2.34 -12.12 17.20
CA VAL A 154 1.30 -12.59 16.28
C VAL A 154 0.28 -13.40 17.08
N THR A 155 -0.99 -13.05 16.94
CA THR A 155 -2.11 -13.85 17.42
C THR A 155 -3.07 -14.09 16.27
N GLY A 156 -3.87 -15.15 16.33
CA GLY A 156 -4.81 -15.43 15.26
C GLY A 156 -5.77 -16.56 15.60
N ASN A 157 -6.63 -16.87 14.65
CA ASN A 157 -7.52 -18.02 14.71
C ASN A 157 -7.58 -18.69 13.35
N TYR A 158 -7.30 -19.99 13.29
CA TYR A 158 -7.59 -20.83 12.14
C TYR A 158 -7.84 -22.25 12.65
N ARG A 159 -9.12 -22.65 12.70
CA ARG A 159 -9.55 -23.92 13.32
C ARG A 159 -9.06 -24.06 14.78
N GLY A 160 -8.93 -22.93 15.48
CA GLY A 160 -8.38 -22.85 16.84
C GLY A 160 -7.47 -21.62 17.00
N PRO A 161 -7.24 -21.16 18.24
CA PRO A 161 -6.32 -20.05 18.51
C PRO A 161 -4.89 -20.43 18.11
N MET A 162 -4.16 -19.46 17.56
CA MET A 162 -2.76 -19.60 17.19
C MET A 162 -1.97 -18.38 17.64
N GLU A 163 -0.72 -18.61 18.00
CA GLU A 163 0.22 -17.59 18.45
C GLU A 163 1.53 -17.72 17.68
N GLY A 164 2.32 -16.65 17.66
CA GLY A 164 3.61 -16.66 17.01
C GLY A 164 4.28 -15.30 17.06
N SER A 165 5.23 -15.10 16.16
CA SER A 165 5.98 -13.86 16.03
C SER A 165 6.20 -13.50 14.57
N ALA A 166 6.37 -12.21 14.32
CA ALA A 166 6.78 -11.73 13.02
C ALA A 166 7.90 -10.70 13.17
N GLN A 167 8.73 -10.62 12.15
CA GLN A 167 9.79 -9.65 12.05
C GLN A 167 9.78 -9.03 10.65
N VAL A 168 9.93 -7.71 10.59
CA VAL A 168 10.10 -6.94 9.36
C VAL A 168 11.43 -6.23 9.46
N GLU A 169 12.30 -6.42 8.48
CA GLU A 169 13.60 -5.77 8.40
C GLU A 169 13.71 -5.02 7.09
N TRP A 170 13.72 -3.71 7.20
CA TRP A 170 14.13 -2.79 6.14
C TRP A 170 15.65 -2.60 6.21
N ARG A 171 16.35 -2.86 5.11
CA ARG A 171 17.79 -2.68 4.99
C ARG A 171 18.08 -1.88 3.74
N ARG A 172 19.01 -0.94 3.83
CA ARG A 172 19.50 -0.17 2.67
C ARG A 172 21.02 -0.09 2.68
N GLN A 173 21.60 -0.08 1.49
CA GLN A 173 23.00 0.21 1.23
C GLN A 173 23.09 0.97 -0.09
N ASP A 174 23.61 2.19 -0.04
CA ASP A 174 23.66 3.11 -1.19
C ASP A 174 22.27 3.31 -1.83
N SER A 175 22.10 2.95 -3.12
CA SER A 175 20.82 2.99 -3.82
C SER A 175 20.04 1.68 -3.73
N HIS A 176 20.58 0.63 -3.11
CA HIS A 176 19.96 -0.69 -3.08
C HIS A 176 19.23 -0.94 -1.76
N TYR A 177 18.14 -1.69 -1.82
CA TYR A 177 17.35 -2.03 -0.63
C TYR A 177 16.98 -3.51 -0.58
N GLN A 178 16.73 -3.96 0.65
CA GLN A 178 16.07 -5.22 0.93
C GLN A 178 14.99 -5.08 2.02
N VAL A 179 13.86 -5.77 1.82
CA VAL A 179 12.84 -5.98 2.85
C VAL A 179 12.70 -7.47 3.14
N CYS A 180 13.08 -7.89 4.33
CA CYS A 180 12.86 -9.26 4.80
C CYS A 180 11.68 -9.28 5.78
N VAL A 181 10.69 -10.12 5.51
CA VAL A 181 9.55 -10.34 6.41
C VAL A 181 9.47 -11.81 6.76
N THR A 182 9.60 -12.13 8.03
CA THR A 182 9.45 -13.48 8.57
C THR A 182 8.22 -13.52 9.46
N VAL A 183 7.31 -14.46 9.20
CA VAL A 183 6.10 -14.68 9.99
C VAL A 183 6.06 -16.15 10.39
N GLY A 184 6.16 -16.42 11.69
CA GLY A 184 5.98 -17.75 12.27
C GLY A 184 4.66 -17.81 13.02
N VAL A 185 3.84 -18.83 12.73
CA VAL A 185 2.56 -19.05 13.41
C VAL A 185 2.43 -20.51 13.83
N GLY A 186 2.22 -20.71 15.13
CA GLY A 186 2.35 -22.02 15.77
C GLY A 186 3.73 -22.64 15.55
N ALA A 187 3.88 -23.91 15.91
CA ALA A 187 5.07 -24.70 15.57
C ALA A 187 5.00 -25.29 14.14
N VAL A 188 4.11 -24.77 13.29
CA VAL A 188 3.67 -25.46 12.08
C VAL A 188 3.78 -24.64 10.80
N VAL A 189 3.82 -23.31 10.82
CA VAL A 189 3.97 -22.55 9.58
C VAL A 189 4.97 -21.43 9.77
N GLU A 190 5.97 -21.39 8.91
CA GLU A 190 6.86 -20.25 8.76
C GLU A 190 6.76 -19.72 7.33
N ARG A 191 6.58 -18.41 7.19
CA ARG A 191 6.62 -17.73 5.90
C ARG A 191 7.72 -16.69 5.92
N ARG A 192 8.59 -16.74 4.92
CA ARG A 192 9.62 -15.73 4.66
C ARG A 192 9.33 -15.03 3.35
N MET A 193 9.42 -13.71 3.33
CA MET A 193 9.24 -12.88 2.14
C MET A 193 10.44 -11.97 2.01
N LEU A 194 11.02 -11.88 0.82
CA LEU A 194 12.16 -11.03 0.51
C LEU A 194 11.80 -10.15 -0.69
N SER A 195 11.86 -8.84 -0.50
CA SER A 195 11.85 -7.85 -1.59
C SER A 195 13.26 -7.30 -1.75
N ASP A 196 13.70 -7.17 -3.00
CA ASP A 196 15.01 -6.65 -3.38
C ASP A 196 14.85 -5.69 -4.56
N GLY A 197 15.53 -4.54 -4.51
CA GLY A 197 15.46 -3.55 -5.57
C GLY A 197 16.21 -2.26 -5.28
N GLU A 198 15.77 -1.18 -5.94
CA GLU A 198 16.45 0.13 -5.88
C GLU A 198 15.60 1.19 -5.18
N LEU A 199 16.29 2.12 -4.52
CA LEU A 199 15.78 3.38 -4.02
C LEU A 199 15.71 4.38 -5.17
N THR A 200 14.56 5.03 -5.32
CA THR A 200 14.36 6.09 -6.31
C THR A 200 13.78 7.33 -5.65
N PRO A 201 13.82 8.50 -6.32
CA PRO A 201 13.12 9.69 -5.84
C PRO A 201 11.61 9.48 -5.65
N ASP A 202 11.02 8.54 -6.39
CA ASP A 202 9.59 8.20 -6.35
C ASP A 202 9.25 7.05 -5.38
N GLY A 203 10.22 6.61 -4.57
CA GLY A 203 10.07 5.52 -3.62
C GLY A 203 10.85 4.26 -4.00
N LEU A 204 10.39 3.12 -3.52
CA LEU A 204 11.00 1.81 -3.80
C LEU A 204 10.65 1.34 -5.20
N LYS A 205 11.65 0.80 -5.90
CA LYS A 205 11.51 0.12 -7.19
C LYS A 205 11.93 -1.35 -7.04
N PRO A 206 10.99 -2.26 -6.75
CA PRO A 206 11.28 -3.69 -6.67
C PRO A 206 11.84 -4.22 -7.99
N GLN A 207 12.80 -5.14 -7.89
CA GLN A 207 13.33 -5.92 -9.00
C GLN A 207 12.99 -7.40 -8.86
N ARG A 208 12.98 -7.91 -7.63
CA ARG A 208 12.66 -9.29 -7.30
C ARG A 208 11.90 -9.37 -5.98
N TYR A 209 10.89 -10.24 -5.95
CA TYR A 209 10.20 -10.63 -4.74
C TYR A 209 10.16 -12.15 -4.63
N ASP A 210 10.64 -12.70 -3.53
CA ASP A 210 10.57 -14.12 -3.21
C ASP A 210 9.68 -14.34 -1.99
N GLN A 211 8.85 -15.39 -2.05
CA GLN A 211 8.03 -15.85 -0.94
C GLN A 211 8.26 -17.35 -0.72
N GLU A 212 8.72 -17.70 0.47
CA GLU A 212 8.87 -19.07 0.93
C GLU A 212 7.84 -19.35 2.01
N THR A 213 7.14 -20.48 1.92
CA THR A 213 6.28 -20.97 2.99
C THR A 213 6.68 -22.40 3.33
N ASP A 214 7.19 -22.57 4.53
CA ASP A 214 7.58 -23.86 5.11
C ASP A 214 6.36 -24.48 5.78
N LEU A 215 5.95 -25.65 5.27
CA LEU A 215 4.90 -26.46 5.90
C LEU A 215 5.47 -27.82 6.33
N PRO A 216 5.10 -28.32 7.52
CA PRO A 216 5.59 -29.59 8.02
C PRO A 216 5.00 -30.67 7.14
N LEU A 217 5.81 -31.67 6.79
CA LEU A 217 5.41 -32.80 5.93
C LEU A 217 5.09 -32.45 4.46
N LYS A 218 5.02 -31.17 4.08
CA LYS A 218 4.74 -30.73 2.70
C LYS A 218 5.92 -30.07 2.00
N GLY A 219 6.99 -29.76 2.75
CA GLY A 219 8.18 -29.09 2.25
C GLY A 219 8.00 -27.59 2.05
N THR A 220 9.07 -26.95 1.57
CA THR A 220 9.09 -25.51 1.28
C THR A 220 8.45 -25.22 -0.05
N ARG A 221 7.43 -24.35 -0.06
CA ARG A 221 6.89 -23.77 -1.29
C ARG A 221 7.55 -22.43 -1.55
N ARG A 222 8.18 -22.27 -2.71
CA ARG A 222 8.79 -21.02 -3.17
C ARG A 222 7.99 -20.41 -4.32
N GLU A 223 7.76 -19.11 -4.25
CA GLU A 223 7.09 -18.31 -5.28
C GLU A 223 7.90 -17.05 -5.54
N THR A 224 8.25 -16.79 -6.80
CA THR A 224 9.07 -15.63 -7.19
C THR A 224 8.27 -14.72 -8.13
N VAL A 225 8.38 -13.41 -7.94
CA VAL A 225 7.88 -12.38 -8.84
C VAL A 225 9.08 -11.56 -9.32
N ARG A 226 9.17 -11.32 -10.63
CA ARG A 226 10.24 -10.52 -11.25
C ARG A 226 9.66 -9.26 -11.87
N PHE A 227 10.37 -8.15 -11.70
CA PHE A 227 10.00 -6.83 -12.21
C PHE A 227 10.99 -6.43 -13.30
N ASP A 228 10.67 -6.78 -14.54
CA ASP A 228 11.53 -6.66 -15.71
C ASP A 228 11.23 -5.35 -16.48
N GLY A 229 11.32 -4.22 -15.78
CA GLY A 229 11.03 -2.89 -16.34
C GLY A 229 9.55 -2.71 -16.69
N ASP A 230 9.19 -2.91 -17.96
CA ASP A 230 7.83 -2.69 -18.48
C ASP A 230 6.88 -3.86 -18.19
N THR A 231 7.42 -4.98 -17.72
CA THR A 231 6.63 -6.18 -17.42
C THR A 231 6.94 -6.78 -16.05
N ILE A 232 5.95 -7.43 -15.48
CA ILE A 232 6.06 -8.20 -14.23
C ILE A 232 5.76 -9.66 -14.54
N THR A 233 6.70 -10.54 -14.24
CA THR A 233 6.52 -11.99 -14.33
C THR A 233 6.06 -12.52 -12.97
N LEU A 234 4.82 -12.98 -12.88
CA LEU A 234 4.22 -13.53 -11.67
C LEU A 234 4.75 -14.95 -11.41
N ALA A 235 4.61 -15.46 -10.18
CA ALA A 235 5.04 -16.82 -9.82
C ALA A 235 4.30 -17.92 -10.59
N THR A 236 3.17 -17.59 -11.21
CA THR A 236 2.44 -18.48 -12.12
C THR A 236 3.06 -18.59 -13.51
N GLY A 237 4.13 -17.84 -13.81
CA GLY A 237 4.71 -17.67 -15.14
C GLY A 237 3.93 -16.69 -16.03
N LYS A 238 2.82 -16.12 -15.54
CA LYS A 238 2.06 -15.11 -16.29
C LYS A 238 2.78 -13.77 -16.24
N THR A 239 2.99 -13.18 -17.41
CA THR A 239 3.48 -11.80 -17.54
C THR A 239 2.32 -10.81 -17.59
N VAL A 240 2.46 -9.69 -16.90
CA VAL A 240 1.53 -8.55 -16.92
C VAL A 240 2.29 -7.24 -17.11
N PRO A 241 1.68 -6.17 -17.64
CA PRO A 241 2.32 -4.85 -17.71
C PRO A 241 2.65 -4.30 -16.32
N THR A 242 3.80 -3.63 -16.19
CA THR A 242 4.18 -2.91 -14.97
C THR A 242 3.28 -1.70 -14.77
N MET A 243 2.86 -1.47 -13.52
CA MET A 243 2.17 -0.25 -13.12
C MET A 243 3.17 0.69 -12.44
N PRO A 244 3.11 2.01 -12.68
CA PRO A 244 3.98 2.97 -12.00
C PRO A 244 3.89 2.86 -10.48
N GLY A 245 5.05 2.82 -9.80
CA GLY A 245 5.13 2.70 -8.35
C GLY A 245 4.70 1.34 -7.78
N VAL A 246 4.62 0.29 -8.62
CA VAL A 246 4.21 -1.05 -8.17
C VAL A 246 5.13 -1.57 -7.06
N GLN A 247 4.51 -2.12 -6.03
CA GLN A 247 5.19 -2.76 -4.91
C GLN A 247 4.89 -4.26 -4.88
N ASP A 248 5.65 -4.99 -4.08
CA ASP A 248 5.32 -6.37 -3.70
C ASP A 248 4.75 -6.43 -2.28
N ALA A 249 4.46 -7.64 -1.80
CA ALA A 249 3.81 -7.83 -0.51
C ALA A 249 4.68 -7.41 0.69
N ALA A 250 6.01 -7.42 0.57
CA ALA A 250 6.94 -7.04 1.63
C ALA A 250 7.27 -5.54 1.55
N SER A 251 7.63 -5.04 0.37
CA SER A 251 8.03 -3.63 0.17
C SER A 251 6.90 -2.63 0.44
N GLN A 252 5.64 -3.03 0.31
CA GLN A 252 4.48 -2.13 0.51
C GLN A 252 4.49 -1.37 1.84
N PHE A 253 4.96 -2.00 2.92
CA PHE A 253 4.92 -1.39 4.26
C PHE A 253 5.96 -0.27 4.38
N VAL A 254 7.13 -0.48 3.77
CA VAL A 254 8.18 0.54 3.72
C VAL A 254 7.79 1.65 2.74
N GLN A 255 7.21 1.31 1.58
CA GLN A 255 6.70 2.29 0.63
C GLN A 255 5.62 3.18 1.24
N LEU A 256 4.71 2.63 2.06
CA LEU A 256 3.72 3.42 2.79
C LEU A 256 4.36 4.34 3.83
N THR A 257 5.37 3.85 4.54
CA THR A 257 6.13 4.66 5.49
C THR A 257 6.79 5.85 4.78
N TRP A 258 7.48 5.60 3.67
CA TRP A 258 8.04 6.63 2.79
C TRP A 258 6.99 7.62 2.29
N PHE A 259 5.85 7.11 1.83
CA PHE A 259 4.76 7.93 1.30
C PHE A 259 4.25 8.92 2.35
N PHE A 260 4.04 8.49 3.60
CA PHE A 260 3.58 9.40 4.65
C PHE A 260 4.68 10.27 5.25
N LEU A 261 5.94 9.86 5.18
CA LEU A 261 7.06 10.74 5.54
C LEU A 261 7.19 11.92 4.56
N THR A 262 6.96 11.66 3.27
CA THR A 262 7.05 12.66 2.20
C THR A 262 5.75 13.43 1.98
N HIS A 263 4.61 12.83 2.30
CA HIS A 263 3.27 13.39 2.15
C HIS A 263 2.44 13.23 3.45
N PRO A 264 2.89 13.79 4.59
CA PRO A 264 2.22 13.64 5.88
C PRO A 264 0.75 14.11 5.87
N GLU A 265 0.40 15.04 4.99
CA GLU A 265 -0.96 15.52 4.78
C GLU A 265 -1.90 14.45 4.20
N GLN A 266 -1.38 13.38 3.62
CA GLN A 266 -2.19 12.26 3.12
C GLN A 266 -2.69 11.36 4.25
N LEU A 267 -2.08 11.39 5.44
CA LEU A 267 -2.57 10.69 6.62
C LEU A 267 -3.65 11.50 7.36
N ARG A 268 -4.71 11.89 6.64
CA ARG A 268 -5.88 12.58 7.21
C ARG A 268 -7.13 11.71 7.09
N PRO A 269 -7.98 11.63 8.13
CA PRO A 269 -9.20 10.84 8.08
C PRO A 269 -10.07 11.20 6.87
N GLY A 270 -10.57 10.18 6.18
CA GLY A 270 -11.36 10.32 4.95
C GLY A 270 -10.53 10.36 3.66
N GLN A 271 -9.22 10.58 3.73
CA GLN A 271 -8.35 10.45 2.56
C GLN A 271 -8.26 8.99 2.10
N GLU A 272 -7.98 8.83 0.82
CA GLU A 272 -7.72 7.52 0.22
C GLU A 272 -6.26 7.42 -0.20
N VAL A 273 -5.66 6.26 0.05
CA VAL A 273 -4.32 5.91 -0.39
C VAL A 273 -4.41 4.71 -1.31
N ALA A 274 -3.77 4.81 -2.48
CA ALA A 274 -3.80 3.77 -3.50
C ALA A 274 -2.39 3.48 -4.00
N PHE A 275 -2.06 2.21 -4.16
CA PHE A 275 -0.81 1.80 -4.79
C PHE A 275 -0.99 0.48 -5.54
N PRO A 276 -0.26 0.28 -6.64
CA PRO A 276 -0.26 -1.00 -7.32
C PRO A 276 0.54 -2.02 -6.52
N LEU A 277 0.01 -3.23 -6.39
CA LEU A 277 0.72 -4.38 -5.83
C LEU A 277 0.81 -5.52 -6.82
N ALA A 278 1.96 -6.18 -6.85
CA ALA A 278 2.22 -7.44 -7.51
C ALA A 278 2.37 -8.55 -6.45
N LEU A 279 1.30 -9.28 -6.23
CA LEU A 279 1.29 -10.51 -5.42
C LEU A 279 1.72 -11.70 -6.31
N PRO A 280 2.13 -12.85 -5.72
CA PRO A 280 2.59 -14.02 -6.48
C PRO A 280 1.70 -14.47 -7.64
N ARG A 281 0.38 -14.23 -7.56
CA ARG A 281 -0.60 -14.72 -8.53
C ARG A 281 -1.36 -13.61 -9.26
N ARG A 282 -1.17 -12.34 -8.88
CA ARG A 282 -1.90 -11.21 -9.46
C ARG A 282 -1.17 -9.90 -9.20
N ALA A 283 -1.16 -9.03 -10.20
CA ALA A 283 -0.96 -7.60 -10.01
C ALA A 283 -2.29 -6.82 -10.11
N GLY A 284 -2.43 -5.72 -9.36
CA GLY A 284 -3.59 -4.84 -9.39
C GLY A 284 -3.42 -3.61 -8.50
N SER A 285 -4.46 -2.80 -8.34
CA SER A 285 -4.45 -1.62 -7.46
C SER A 285 -5.15 -1.94 -6.14
N TRP A 286 -4.46 -1.66 -5.03
CA TRP A 286 -5.02 -1.74 -3.69
C TRP A 286 -5.32 -0.32 -3.20
N ARG A 287 -6.47 -0.16 -2.57
CA ARG A 287 -6.99 1.13 -2.09
C ARG A 287 -7.37 1.02 -0.64
N TYR A 288 -7.02 2.05 0.13
CA TYR A 288 -7.24 2.14 1.56
C TYR A 288 -7.89 3.48 1.89
N GLN A 289 -8.80 3.48 2.86
CA GLN A 289 -9.32 4.68 3.48
C GLN A 289 -8.59 4.91 4.81
N VAL A 290 -8.15 6.15 5.04
CA VAL A 290 -7.62 6.59 6.32
C VAL A 290 -8.78 6.83 7.28
N LEU A 291 -8.79 6.13 8.41
CA LEU A 291 -9.78 6.31 9.47
C LEU A 291 -9.30 7.29 10.54
N PRO A 292 -10.19 7.82 11.40
CA PRO A 292 -9.80 8.60 12.57
C PRO A 292 -8.77 7.85 13.43
N PRO A 293 -7.78 8.56 14.02
CA PRO A 293 -6.78 7.92 14.84
C PRO A 293 -7.41 7.36 16.11
N GLU A 294 -6.92 6.21 16.57
CA GLU A 294 -7.34 5.58 17.81
C GLU A 294 -6.17 5.40 18.78
N PRO A 295 -6.42 5.44 20.10
CA PRO A 295 -5.37 5.24 21.09
C PRO A 295 -5.00 3.75 21.15
N MET A 296 -3.69 3.47 21.16
CA MET A 296 -3.14 2.12 21.28
C MET A 296 -2.18 2.06 22.46
N ALA A 297 -2.36 1.04 23.32
CA ALA A 297 -1.41 0.71 24.38
C ALA A 297 -0.47 -0.39 23.87
N LEU A 298 0.77 -0.01 23.56
CA LEU A 298 1.81 -0.92 23.06
C LEU A 298 2.94 -1.05 24.09
N LYS A 299 3.81 -2.04 23.93
CA LYS A 299 4.99 -2.20 24.80
C LYS A 299 5.97 -1.02 24.74
N VAL A 300 5.98 -0.29 23.62
CA VAL A 300 6.78 0.94 23.44
C VAL A 300 6.13 2.18 24.08
N GLY A 301 4.90 2.06 24.59
CA GLY A 301 4.14 3.13 25.21
C GLY A 301 2.75 3.33 24.59
N ALA A 302 1.99 4.25 25.17
CA ALA A 302 0.71 4.67 24.61
C ALA A 302 0.93 5.67 23.45
N LEU A 303 0.29 5.42 22.31
CA LEU A 303 0.36 6.29 21.14
C LEU A 303 -0.96 6.32 20.38
N TRP A 304 -1.09 7.25 19.44
CA TRP A 304 -2.21 7.31 18.50
C TRP A 304 -1.78 6.74 17.16
N ALA A 305 -2.62 5.90 16.56
CA ALA A 305 -2.37 5.34 15.24
C ALA A 305 -3.60 5.47 14.34
N TYR A 306 -3.35 5.68 13.05
CA TYR A 306 -4.38 5.85 12.02
C TYR A 306 -4.62 4.50 11.33
N PRO A 307 -5.84 3.94 11.42
CA PRO A 307 -6.17 2.72 10.69
C PRO A 307 -6.31 3.01 9.19
N LEU A 308 -5.65 2.21 8.36
CA LEU A 308 -5.80 2.17 6.91
C LEU A 308 -6.65 0.95 6.56
N LYS A 309 -7.93 1.20 6.28
CA LYS A 309 -8.91 0.14 6.00
C LYS A 309 -9.00 -0.11 4.50
N PRO A 310 -8.89 -1.37 4.01
CA PRO A 310 -9.12 -1.69 2.61
C PRO A 310 -10.49 -1.21 2.13
N LEU A 311 -10.52 -0.59 0.96
CA LEU A 311 -11.76 -0.18 0.32
C LEU A 311 -12.42 -1.34 -0.44
N PRO A 312 -13.77 -1.43 -0.43
CA PRO A 312 -14.49 -2.42 -1.24
C PRO A 312 -14.09 -2.36 -2.72
N GLY A 313 -14.03 -3.52 -3.37
CA GLY A 313 -13.66 -3.63 -4.79
C GLY A 313 -12.15 -3.62 -5.09
N SER A 314 -11.29 -3.29 -4.11
CA SER A 314 -9.83 -3.45 -4.24
C SER A 314 -9.40 -4.93 -4.20
N LEU A 315 -10.13 -5.72 -3.41
CA LEU A 315 -9.89 -7.14 -3.18
C LEU A 315 -10.75 -8.00 -4.11
N LYS A 316 -10.15 -9.03 -4.70
CA LYS A 316 -10.92 -10.15 -5.27
C LYS A 316 -11.50 -11.01 -4.16
N PRO A 317 -12.56 -11.79 -4.45
CA PRO A 317 -13.21 -12.60 -3.44
C PRO A 317 -12.22 -13.47 -2.62
N ASN A 318 -11.23 -14.12 -3.22
CA ASN A 318 -10.28 -15.01 -2.52
C ASN A 318 -9.01 -14.33 -2.00
N GLU A 319 -8.98 -13.00 -1.90
CA GLU A 319 -7.81 -12.26 -1.43
C GLU A 319 -7.90 -11.93 0.06
N VAL A 320 -6.75 -11.90 0.71
CA VAL A 320 -6.63 -11.51 2.12
C VAL A 320 -6.90 -10.02 2.26
N ALA A 321 -7.79 -9.66 3.18
CA ALA A 321 -7.99 -8.28 3.57
C ALA A 321 -6.92 -7.90 4.60
N VAL A 322 -6.06 -6.93 4.26
CA VAL A 322 -4.98 -6.45 5.14
C VAL A 322 -5.34 -5.07 5.66
N GLN A 323 -5.51 -4.87 6.96
CA GLN A 323 -5.67 -3.55 7.55
C GLN A 323 -4.44 -3.19 8.38
N MET A 324 -4.03 -1.93 8.36
CA MET A 324 -2.78 -1.47 8.99
C MET A 324 -3.06 -0.29 9.91
N TRP A 325 -2.28 -0.12 10.96
CA TRP A 325 -2.32 1.05 11.84
C TRP A 325 -0.99 1.78 11.76
N ILE A 326 -1.03 3.02 11.29
CA ILE A 326 0.16 3.85 11.07
C ILE A 326 0.34 4.80 12.24
N ALA A 327 1.51 4.78 12.89
CA ALA A 327 1.82 5.68 14.00
C ALA A 327 2.78 6.79 13.57
N PRO A 328 2.31 8.05 13.40
CA PRO A 328 3.18 9.17 13.05
C PRO A 328 4.33 9.37 14.04
N THR A 329 4.09 9.08 15.33
CA THR A 329 5.10 9.25 16.38
C THR A 329 6.24 8.24 16.30
N LEU A 330 6.08 7.17 15.52
CA LEU A 330 7.12 6.19 15.22
C LEU A 330 7.50 6.27 13.74
N GLN A 331 7.76 7.49 13.24
CA GLN A 331 8.17 7.72 11.85
C GLN A 331 7.21 7.13 10.80
N TYR A 332 5.90 7.14 11.09
CA TYR A 332 4.86 6.56 10.22
C TYR A 332 4.97 5.05 10.01
N LEU A 333 5.63 4.33 10.93
CA LEU A 333 5.72 2.87 10.87
C LEU A 333 4.37 2.19 11.17
N PRO A 334 4.10 1.03 10.56
CA PRO A 334 2.93 0.22 10.87
C PRO A 334 3.10 -0.48 12.22
N VAL A 335 2.30 -0.06 13.21
CA VAL A 335 2.37 -0.60 14.59
C VAL A 335 1.44 -1.78 14.83
N ARG A 336 0.46 -1.98 13.94
CA ARG A 336 -0.40 -3.15 13.92
C ARG A 336 -0.81 -3.48 12.49
N ILE A 337 -0.92 -4.77 12.19
CA ILE A 337 -1.37 -5.27 10.90
C ILE A 337 -2.32 -6.44 11.17
N THR A 338 -3.54 -6.35 10.65
CA THR A 338 -4.50 -7.46 10.69
C THR A 338 -4.68 -8.03 9.29
N MET A 339 -4.83 -9.34 9.21
CA MET A 339 -5.09 -10.10 7.99
C MET A 339 -6.34 -10.96 8.22
N ASN A 340 -7.32 -10.85 7.33
CA ASN A 340 -8.55 -11.64 7.37
C ASN A 340 -8.72 -12.39 6.04
N TRP A 341 -8.85 -13.71 6.14
CA TRP A 341 -9.19 -14.61 5.03
C TRP A 341 -10.67 -15.00 5.12
N ARG A 342 -11.58 -14.14 4.65
CA ARG A 342 -13.04 -14.39 4.58
C ARG A 342 -13.65 -14.97 5.86
N ASP A 343 -13.18 -14.52 7.02
CA ASP A 343 -13.61 -15.01 8.33
C ASP A 343 -13.30 -16.51 8.60
N GLU A 344 -12.57 -17.19 7.72
CA GLU A 344 -12.05 -18.55 7.95
C GLU A 344 -10.79 -18.53 8.82
N ALA A 345 -9.96 -17.50 8.61
CA ALA A 345 -8.76 -17.27 9.39
C ALA A 345 -8.55 -15.78 9.65
N THR A 346 -8.06 -15.47 10.85
CA THR A 346 -7.60 -14.12 11.21
C THR A 346 -6.19 -14.18 11.78
N LEU A 347 -5.43 -13.12 11.52
CA LEU A 347 -4.10 -12.93 12.07
C LEU A 347 -3.95 -11.46 12.44
N ASP A 348 -3.47 -11.18 13.63
CA ASP A 348 -3.22 -9.86 14.19
C ASP A 348 -1.76 -9.77 14.64
N MET A 349 -1.03 -8.84 14.06
CA MET A 349 0.38 -8.56 14.35
C MET A 349 0.44 -7.23 15.07
N VAL A 350 0.91 -7.23 16.33
CA VAL A 350 1.03 -6.02 17.16
C VAL A 350 2.49 -5.80 17.52
N LEU A 351 2.97 -4.56 17.36
CA LEU A 351 4.37 -4.21 17.59
C LEU A 351 4.85 -4.63 18.99
N ASP A 352 5.92 -5.41 19.01
CA ASP A 352 6.52 -6.04 20.17
C ASP A 352 7.83 -5.34 20.57
N GLY A 353 7.68 -4.14 21.12
CA GLY A 353 8.78 -3.32 21.61
C GLY A 353 9.14 -2.16 20.68
N ALA A 354 10.22 -1.46 21.01
CA ALA A 354 10.71 -0.33 20.22
C ALA A 354 11.32 -0.83 18.90
N PRO A 355 11.02 -0.19 17.75
CA PRO A 355 11.74 -0.45 16.50
C PRO A 355 13.24 -0.23 16.71
N LEU A 356 14.08 -1.07 16.09
CA LEU A 356 15.53 -0.94 16.17
C LEU A 356 16.08 -0.40 14.85
N GLN A 357 16.92 0.63 14.92
CA GLN A 357 17.52 1.29 13.77
C GLN A 357 19.02 1.04 13.73
N ALA A 358 19.56 1.02 12.52
CA ALA A 358 21.00 1.08 12.30
C ALA A 358 21.58 2.40 12.79
N ALA A 359 22.86 2.37 13.16
CA ALA A 359 23.60 3.61 13.37
C ALA A 359 23.67 4.39 12.04
N HIS A 360 23.56 5.71 12.13
CA HIS A 360 23.71 6.63 11.01
C HIS A 360 25.14 6.66 10.46
#